data_AF-A0A7C8Z173-F1
#
_entry.id   AF-A0A7C8Z173-F1
#
_cell.length_a   1.000
_cell.length_b   1.000
_cell.length_c   1.000
_cell.angle_alpha   90.00
_cell.angle_beta   90.00
_cell.angle_gamma   90.00
#
_symmetry.space_group_name_H-M   'P 1'
#
loop_
_entity.id
_entity.type
_entity.pdbx_description
1 polymer ?
#
loop_
_entity_poly.entity_id
_entity_poly.type
_entity_poly.pdbx_seq_one_letter_code
_entity_poly.pdbx_strand_id
1 'polypeptide(L)'
;MENSSGISREDEQMELPPGFRFHPTDEELITHYLCQKVVNSSFNAIAIGEADLNKVEPWDLPRKAKMGEKEWYFFCVRDRKYPTGMRTNRATEAGYWKATGKDR
;
A
#
# COMPACT_ATOMS: atom_id res chain seq x y z
N MET A 1 11.89 -27.37 -16.79
CA MET A 1 10.59 -27.03 -16.18
C MET A 1 10.82 -26.98 -14.68
N GLU A 2 11.31 -25.85 -14.20
CA GLU A 2 11.59 -25.66 -12.79
C GLU A 2 10.38 -24.99 -12.14
N ASN A 3 9.73 -25.76 -11.27
CA ASN A 3 8.73 -25.27 -10.33
C ASN A 3 9.38 -24.24 -9.40
N SER A 4 9.11 -22.97 -9.60
CA SER A 4 9.21 -21.96 -8.55
C SER A 4 7.81 -21.74 -7.98
N SER A 5 7.47 -22.58 -7.00
CA SER A 5 6.38 -22.34 -6.06
C SER A 5 6.58 -20.98 -5.42
N GLY A 6 5.91 -19.97 -5.96
CA GLY A 6 5.76 -18.67 -5.32
C GLY A 6 4.94 -18.87 -4.05
N ILE A 7 5.63 -19.08 -2.93
CA ILE A 7 5.04 -19.11 -1.60
C ILE A 7 4.34 -17.76 -1.42
N SER A 8 3.01 -17.78 -1.57
CA SER A 8 2.14 -16.75 -1.01
C SER A 8 2.29 -16.93 0.49
N ARG A 9 3.08 -16.06 1.14
CA ARG A 9 3.19 -16.07 2.60
C ARG A 9 1.82 -15.70 3.12
N GLU A 10 1.11 -16.75 3.55
CA GLU A 10 -0.11 -16.70 4.33
C GLU A 10 0.09 -15.74 5.49
N ASP A 11 -0.99 -15.05 5.85
CA ASP A 11 -1.07 -14.04 6.88
C ASP A 11 -0.41 -14.53 8.20
N GLU A 12 0.88 -14.23 8.39
CA GLU A 12 1.54 -14.39 9.68
C GLU A 12 0.88 -13.40 10.64
N GLN A 13 -0.18 -13.88 11.29
CA GLN A 13 -0.89 -13.17 12.32
C GLN A 13 0.07 -13.01 13.50
N MET A 14 0.80 -11.89 13.53
CA MET A 14 1.74 -11.59 14.59
C MET A 14 0.96 -11.51 15.91
N GLU A 15 1.30 -12.38 16.87
CA GLU A 15 0.80 -12.29 18.23
C GLU A 15 1.44 -11.09 18.93
N LEU A 16 0.79 -9.94 18.78
CA LEU A 16 1.22 -8.68 19.39
C LEU A 16 0.46 -8.45 20.70
N PRO A 17 1.12 -7.88 21.74
CA PRO A 17 0.45 -7.56 22.99
C PRO A 17 -0.78 -6.65 22.77
N PRO A 18 -1.83 -6.78 23.61
CA PRO A 18 -2.99 -5.91 23.52
C PRO A 18 -2.62 -4.43 23.53
N GLY A 19 -3.18 -3.67 22.60
CA GLY A 19 -2.92 -2.24 22.44
C GLY A 19 -1.76 -1.90 21.51
N PHE A 20 -0.92 -2.87 21.12
CA PHE A 20 0.05 -2.65 20.05
C PHE A 20 -0.68 -2.43 18.72
N ARG A 21 -0.31 -1.36 18.01
CA ARG A 21 -0.89 -1.00 16.71
C ARG A 21 0.19 -0.49 15.79
N PHE A 22 -0.02 -0.73 14.50
CA PHE A 22 0.75 -0.08 13.46
C PHE A 22 0.36 1.40 13.39
N HIS A 23 1.20 2.27 13.94
CA HIS A 23 1.01 3.71 13.94
C HIS A 23 2.34 4.43 13.66
N PRO A 24 2.92 4.21 12.47
CA PRO A 24 4.20 4.79 12.09
C PRO A 24 4.10 6.31 11.91
N THR A 25 5.19 7.01 12.18
CA THR A 25 5.40 8.40 11.81
C THR A 25 5.62 8.57 10.30
N ASP A 26 5.47 9.80 9.79
CA ASP A 26 5.75 10.13 8.38
C ASP A 26 7.17 9.74 7.98
N GLU A 27 8.15 9.98 8.85
CA GLU A 27 9.54 9.61 8.63
C GLU A 27 9.71 8.09 8.52
N GLU A 28 9.14 7.33 9.44
CA GLU A 28 9.24 5.87 9.43
C GLU A 28 8.59 5.27 8.18
N LEU A 29 7.44 5.78 7.75
CA LEU A 29 6.78 5.37 6.50
C LEU A 29 7.72 5.53 5.30
N ILE A 30 8.47 6.63 5.24
CA ILE A 30 9.39 6.88 4.13
C ILE A 30 10.63 6.01 4.25
N THR A 31 11.36 6.08 5.37
CA THR A 31 12.70 5.52 5.50
C THR A 31 12.69 4.00 5.64
N HIS A 32 11.76 3.44 6.41
CA HIS A 32 11.73 2.02 6.73
C HIS A 32 10.83 1.19 5.82
N TYR A 33 9.81 1.80 5.20
CA TYR A 33 8.86 1.08 4.36
C TYR A 33 8.99 1.43 2.88
N LEU A 34 8.80 2.71 2.51
CA LEU A 34 8.76 3.11 1.10
C LEU A 34 10.13 3.02 0.43
N CYS A 35 11.18 3.54 1.05
CA CYS A 35 12.54 3.47 0.52
C CYS A 35 13.00 2.02 0.32
N GLN A 36 12.69 1.13 1.27
CA GLN A 36 12.98 -0.30 1.16
C GLN A 36 12.25 -0.94 -0.02
N LYS A 37 10.96 -0.61 -0.22
CA LYS A 37 10.17 -1.11 -1.36
C LYS A 37 10.67 -0.64 -2.71
N VAL A 38 11.21 0.58 -2.79
CA VAL A 38 11.78 1.14 -4.03
C VAL A 38 13.10 0.47 -4.37
N VAL A 39 13.97 0.25 -3.38
CA VAL A 39 15.28 -0.40 -3.59
C VAL A 39 15.13 -1.89 -3.88
N ASN A 40 14.18 -2.55 -3.22
CA ASN A 40 13.91 -3.97 -3.36
C ASN A 40 12.43 -4.21 -3.68
N SER A 41 12.14 -4.54 -4.94
CA SER A 41 10.78 -4.84 -5.39
C SER A 41 10.13 -6.03 -4.66
N SER A 42 10.94 -6.97 -4.19
CA SER A 42 10.52 -8.14 -3.40
C SER A 42 10.34 -7.83 -1.91
N PHE A 43 10.59 -6.61 -1.46
CA PHE A 43 10.31 -6.19 -0.09
C PHE A 43 8.83 -6.37 0.22
N ASN A 44 8.54 -7.03 1.34
CA ASN A 44 7.19 -7.27 1.82
C ASN A 44 7.12 -6.83 3.28
N ALA A 45 6.32 -5.82 3.55
CA ALA A 45 6.00 -5.40 4.90
C ALA A 45 4.75 -6.14 5.38
N ILE A 46 4.80 -6.61 6.63
CA ILE A 46 3.69 -7.34 7.25
C ILE A 46 2.47 -6.43 7.40
N ALA A 47 2.68 -5.17 7.80
CA ALA A 47 1.60 -4.23 8.04
C ALA A 47 1.05 -3.54 6.77
N ILE A 48 1.79 -3.56 5.65
CA ILE A 48 1.45 -2.80 4.43
C ILE A 48 1.10 -3.77 3.29
N GLY A 49 -0.11 -3.64 2.76
CA GLY A 49 -0.61 -4.40 1.62
C GLY A 49 -0.13 -3.85 0.27
N GLU A 50 -0.49 -4.53 -0.81
CA GLU A 50 -0.33 -4.01 -2.17
C GLU A 50 -1.71 -3.81 -2.80
N ALA A 51 -1.98 -2.62 -3.32
CA ALA A 51 -3.24 -2.31 -4.00
C ALA A 51 -3.04 -1.25 -5.09
N ASP A 52 -3.70 -1.45 -6.23
CA ASP A 52 -3.82 -0.41 -7.26
C ASP A 52 -5.00 0.50 -6.92
N LEU A 53 -4.70 1.66 -6.31
CA LEU A 53 -5.72 2.59 -5.82
C LEU A 53 -6.58 3.23 -6.93
N ASN A 54 -6.20 3.04 -8.20
CA ASN A 54 -6.98 3.50 -9.35
C ASN A 54 -7.93 2.43 -9.90
N LYS A 55 -7.83 1.19 -9.42
CA LYS A 55 -8.67 0.06 -9.85
C LYS A 55 -9.51 -0.52 -8.73
N VAL A 56 -9.28 -0.09 -7.50
CA VAL A 56 -9.98 -0.58 -6.31
C VAL A 56 -10.72 0.59 -5.70
N GLU A 57 -12.01 0.37 -5.43
CA GLU A 57 -12.82 1.38 -4.77
C GLU A 57 -12.48 1.50 -3.28
N PRO A 58 -12.65 2.68 -2.67
CA PRO A 58 -12.26 2.91 -1.28
C PRO A 58 -12.87 1.94 -0.27
N TRP A 59 -14.12 1.50 -0.50
CA TRP A 59 -14.83 0.56 0.36
C TRP A 59 -14.35 -0.90 0.22
N ASP A 60 -13.62 -1.22 -0.83
CA ASP A 60 -13.03 -2.54 -1.05
C ASP A 60 -11.60 -2.65 -0.51
N LEU A 61 -10.93 -1.51 -0.24
CA LEU A 61 -9.58 -1.47 0.31
C LEU A 61 -9.43 -2.21 1.65
N PRO A 62 -10.34 -2.08 2.64
CA PRO A 62 -10.19 -2.77 3.93
C PRO A 62 -10.01 -4.28 3.80
N ARG A 63 -10.65 -4.91 2.80
CA ARG A 63 -10.54 -6.35 2.54
C ARG A 63 -9.18 -6.78 1.97
N LYS A 64 -8.41 -5.83 1.43
CA LYS A 64 -7.08 -6.05 0.86
C LYS A 64 -5.96 -5.66 1.82
N ALA A 65 -6.29 -5.01 2.93
CA ALA A 65 -5.30 -4.61 3.92
C ALA A 65 -4.78 -5.84 4.68
N LYS A 66 -3.49 -5.84 4.99
CA LYS A 66 -2.87 -6.90 5.81
C LYS A 66 -3.04 -6.66 7.30
N MET A 67 -3.13 -5.40 7.72
CA MET A 67 -3.24 -4.98 9.11
C MET A 67 -3.99 -3.65 9.19
N GLY A 68 -4.58 -3.37 10.35
CA GLY A 68 -5.22 -2.09 10.67
C GLY A 68 -6.73 -2.18 10.85
N GLU A 69 -7.26 -1.46 11.83
CA GLU A 69 -8.69 -1.41 12.14
C GLU A 69 -9.38 -0.18 11.54
N LYS A 70 -8.76 1.00 11.70
CA LYS A 70 -9.30 2.31 11.29
C LYS A 70 -8.57 2.93 10.11
N GLU A 71 -7.30 2.55 9.94
CA GLU A 71 -6.39 3.08 8.93
C GLU A 71 -5.70 1.89 8.27
N TRP A 72 -5.49 1.99 6.96
CA TRP A 72 -4.88 0.94 6.16
C TRP A 72 -3.81 1.53 5.27
N TYR A 73 -2.73 0.77 5.12
CA TYR A 73 -1.54 1.20 4.39
C TYR A 73 -1.32 0.28 3.19
N PHE A 74 -1.06 0.89 2.03
CA PHE A 74 -0.83 0.17 0.78
C PHE A 74 0.37 0.72 0.04
N PHE A 75 1.17 -0.18 -0.52
CA PHE A 75 2.01 0.14 -1.65
C PHE A 75 1.14 0.19 -2.91
N CYS A 76 1.25 1.29 -3.65
CA CYS A 76 0.58 1.47 -4.93
C CYS A 76 1.61 1.89 -5.96
N VAL A 77 1.55 1.28 -7.15
CA VAL A 77 2.33 1.78 -8.29
C VAL A 77 1.76 3.12 -8.69
N ARG A 78 2.62 4.15 -8.75
CA ARG A 78 2.20 5.50 -9.10
C ARG A 78 1.90 5.58 -10.60
N ASP A 79 0.62 5.54 -10.95
CA ASP A 79 0.17 5.69 -12.35
C ASP A 79 0.20 7.15 -12.82
N ARG A 80 0.59 7.38 -14.07
CA ARG A 80 0.63 8.70 -14.69
C ARG A 80 -0.60 8.89 -15.57
N LYS A 81 -1.30 10.00 -15.40
CA LYS A 81 -2.46 10.36 -16.25
C LYS A 81 -2.05 10.56 -17.72
N TYR A 82 -0.83 11.03 -17.96
CA TYR A 82 -0.28 11.24 -19.30
C TYR A 82 1.15 10.69 -19.37
N PRO A 83 1.59 10.10 -20.50
CA PRO A 83 2.92 9.50 -20.62
C PRO A 83 4.07 10.45 -20.27
N THR A 84 3.94 11.72 -20.65
CA THR A 84 4.97 12.76 -20.50
C THR A 84 4.77 13.68 -19.28
N GLY A 85 3.69 13.51 -18.53
CA GLY A 85 3.33 14.41 -17.43
C GLY A 85 3.68 13.87 -16.04
N MET A 86 3.81 14.77 -15.08
CA MET A 86 3.92 14.42 -13.65
C MET A 86 2.56 14.19 -12.97
N ARG A 87 1.46 14.50 -13.67
CA ARG A 87 0.10 14.37 -13.13
C ARG A 87 -0.24 12.90 -12.91
N THR A 88 -0.50 12.53 -11.66
CA THR A 88 -0.91 11.18 -11.27
C THR A 88 -2.33 10.90 -11.73
N ASN A 89 -2.59 9.66 -12.18
CA ASN A 89 -3.95 9.18 -12.36
C ASN A 89 -4.58 8.94 -10.99
N ARG A 90 -5.86 9.31 -10.86
CA ARG A 90 -6.63 9.23 -9.63
C ARG A 90 -8.07 8.79 -9.89
N ALA A 91 -8.38 8.36 -11.11
CA ALA A 91 -9.71 7.84 -11.44
C ALA A 91 -9.86 6.42 -10.89
N THR A 92 -11.06 6.10 -10.44
CA THR A 92 -11.53 4.74 -10.20
C THR A 92 -12.66 4.43 -11.19
N GLU A 93 -13.27 3.25 -11.13
CA GLU A 93 -14.39 2.91 -12.02
C GLU A 93 -15.63 3.74 -11.68
N ALA A 94 -15.92 3.90 -10.39
CA ALA A 94 -17.08 4.62 -9.89
C ALA A 94 -16.83 6.12 -9.63
N GLY A 95 -15.59 6.61 -9.69
CA GLY A 95 -15.28 7.98 -9.32
C GLY A 95 -13.82 8.41 -9.48
N TYR A 96 -13.36 9.28 -8.59
CA TYR A 96 -11.96 9.75 -8.58
C TYR A 96 -11.53 10.28 -7.21
N TRP A 97 -10.24 10.16 -6.92
CA TRP A 97 -9.61 10.77 -5.74
C TRP A 97 -9.29 12.25 -5.98
N LYS A 98 -9.83 13.12 -5.14
CA LYS A 98 -9.54 14.58 -5.15
C LYS A 98 -8.46 14.89 -4.12
N ALA A 99 -7.39 15.58 -4.52
CA ALA A 99 -6.42 16.11 -3.54
C ALA A 99 -7.10 17.16 -2.66
N THR A 100 -6.81 17.09 -1.38
CA THR A 100 -7.22 18.06 -0.36
C THR A 100 -6.00 18.41 0.48
N GLY A 101 -5.83 19.69 0.85
CA GLY A 101 -4.68 20.17 1.59
C GLY A 101 -3.50 20.62 0.72
N LYS A 102 -2.39 20.98 1.37
CA LYS A 102 -1.11 21.31 0.72
C LYS A 102 -0.16 20.13 0.88
N ASP A 103 0.73 19.96 -0.10
CA ASP A 103 1.83 19.02 0.01
C ASP A 103 2.68 19.40 1.24
N ARG A 104 3.09 18.38 2.00
CA ARG A 104 3.89 18.50 3.23
C ARG A 104 5.24 17.85 3.01
#